data_AF-A0A800EQP6-F1
#
_entry.id   AF-A0A800EQP6-F1
#
_cell.length_a   1.000
_cell.length_b   1.000
_cell.length_c   1.000
_cell.angle_alpha   90.00
_cell.angle_beta   90.00
_cell.angle_gamma   90.00
#
_symmetry.space_group_name_H-M   'P 1'
#
loop_
_entity.id
_entity.type
_entity.pdbx_description
1 polymer ?
#
loop_
_entity_poly.entity_id
_entity_poly.type
_entity_poly.pdbx_seq_one_letter_code
_entity_poly.pdbx_strand_id
1 'polypeptide(L)'
;MISSDQTTTKSRWACHCLPCSTIGLAGRARVGPETSEEVYESLKARAGRADLVIVSVYVPPRSGTGEVSVSQEMADFIATVGAERPMMVISFGNPYLLTSLPESPGYLIAWGSHAVSQNAAVRALFGQAGISGRLPVSIPPFHDIGDGLSRSALPDPVDVAQSSLEVDPATVGMDAARLAELDALVVEALADSASPGAVVAIARHGRLVRLRGYGKLDWSVSSGSAESGSLYDLASLTKVVGTTTAAMILVEEGRLDLDAP
;
A
#
# COMPACT_ATOMS: atom_id res chain seq x y z
N MET A 1 -26.59 21.99 -27.26
CA MET A 1 -26.34 21.22 -28.48
C MET A 1 -24.89 21.47 -28.89
N ILE A 2 -23.96 20.66 -28.36
CA ILE A 2 -22.67 20.30 -28.95
C ILE A 2 -22.40 18.91 -28.34
N SER A 3 -22.21 17.96 -29.24
CA SER A 3 -22.08 16.52 -29.04
C SER A 3 -20.61 16.11 -29.12
N SER A 4 -20.30 14.96 -28.49
CA SER A 4 -19.17 14.03 -28.75
C SER A 4 -17.76 14.60 -28.58
N ASP A 5 -16.84 13.94 -27.88
CA ASP A 5 -16.38 12.60 -28.25
C ASP A 5 -15.76 11.87 -27.05
N GLN A 6 -16.21 10.63 -26.85
CA GLN A 6 -15.70 9.65 -25.89
C GLN A 6 -14.96 8.61 -26.73
N THR A 7 -13.64 8.69 -26.79
CA THR A 7 -12.80 7.66 -27.41
C THR A 7 -11.96 6.96 -26.33
N THR A 8 -12.39 5.73 -26.10
CA THR A 8 -11.75 4.58 -25.46
C THR A 8 -10.23 4.51 -25.43
N THR A 9 -9.70 4.20 -24.24
CA THR A 9 -8.62 3.21 -24.08
C THR A 9 -8.96 2.30 -22.90
N LYS A 10 -9.72 1.23 -23.17
CA LYS A 10 -9.87 0.09 -22.25
C LYS A 10 -8.53 -0.65 -22.22
N SER A 11 -7.64 -0.26 -21.32
CA SER A 11 -6.47 -1.06 -20.99
C SER A 11 -6.95 -2.33 -20.26
N ARG A 12 -6.63 -3.48 -20.85
CA ARG A 12 -6.83 -4.80 -20.25
C ARG A 12 -5.95 -4.93 -19.00
N TRP A 13 -6.48 -4.56 -17.85
CA TRP A 13 -5.95 -5.00 -16.56
C TRP A 13 -6.65 -6.30 -16.21
N ALA A 14 -6.04 -7.42 -16.60
CA ALA A 14 -6.38 -8.70 -16.00
C ALA A 14 -6.00 -8.61 -14.52
N CYS A 15 -7.00 -8.60 -13.63
CA CYS A 15 -6.81 -8.82 -12.20
C CYS A 15 -6.20 -10.21 -12.00
N HIS A 16 -4.88 -10.28 -11.98
CA HIS A 16 -4.20 -11.36 -11.28
C HIS A 16 -4.39 -11.06 -9.80
N CYS A 17 -5.32 -11.74 -9.16
CA CYS A 17 -5.33 -11.84 -7.70
C CYS A 17 -3.99 -12.46 -7.30
N LEU A 18 -3.02 -11.62 -6.89
CA LEU A 18 -1.77 -12.10 -6.34
C LEU A 18 -2.12 -12.84 -5.04
N PRO A 19 -1.59 -14.06 -4.82
CA PRO A 19 -1.80 -14.77 -3.56
C PRO A 19 -1.19 -13.95 -2.42
N CYS A 20 -1.94 -13.82 -1.32
CA CYS A 20 -1.54 -13.32 0.01
C CYS A 20 -0.01 -13.16 0.12
N SER A 21 0.48 -11.96 -0.18
CA SER A 21 1.92 -11.74 -0.31
C SER A 21 2.51 -11.60 1.08
N THR A 22 2.98 -12.72 1.62
CA THR A 22 3.91 -12.68 2.75
C THR A 22 5.12 -11.86 2.29
N ILE A 23 5.42 -10.73 2.95
CA ILE A 23 6.62 -9.94 2.66
C ILE A 23 7.84 -10.84 2.89
N GLY A 24 8.35 -11.40 1.80
CA GLY A 24 9.53 -12.25 1.80
C GLY A 24 10.79 -11.41 1.63
N LEU A 25 11.79 -11.62 2.49
CA LEU A 25 13.09 -10.99 2.29
C LEU A 25 13.80 -11.69 1.12
N ALA A 26 13.71 -11.10 -0.08
CA ALA A 26 14.40 -11.60 -1.27
C ALA A 26 15.94 -11.61 -1.10
N GLY A 27 16.47 -10.73 -0.24
CA GLY A 27 17.84 -10.82 0.25
C GLY A 27 18.26 -9.57 1.00
N ARG A 28 19.42 -9.65 1.67
CA ARG A 28 20.09 -8.51 2.32
C ARG A 28 21.52 -8.36 1.82
N ALA A 29 22.04 -7.15 1.88
CA ALA A 29 23.44 -6.84 1.65
C ALA A 29 23.83 -5.61 2.47
N ARG A 30 25.10 -5.54 2.87
CA ARG A 30 25.70 -4.35 3.46
C ARG A 30 26.78 -3.88 2.52
N VAL A 31 26.74 -2.59 2.19
CA VAL A 31 27.76 -1.90 1.40
C VAL A 31 28.39 -0.79 2.25
N GLY A 32 29.60 -0.42 1.93
CA GLY A 32 30.39 0.63 2.54
C GLY A 32 31.41 1.21 1.54
N PRO A 33 32.28 2.14 1.98
CA PRO A 33 33.20 2.86 1.09
C PRO A 33 34.12 1.96 0.25
N GLU A 34 34.50 0.80 0.79
CA GLU A 34 35.43 -0.15 0.16
C GLU A 34 34.72 -1.25 -0.66
N THR A 35 33.44 -1.05 -1.00
CA THR A 35 32.67 -2.06 -1.74
C THR A 35 33.09 -2.06 -3.20
N SER A 36 33.53 -3.20 -3.72
CA SER A 36 33.95 -3.32 -5.11
C SER A 36 32.78 -3.18 -6.09
N GLU A 37 33.10 -2.75 -7.31
CA GLU A 37 32.15 -2.66 -8.42
C GLU A 37 31.45 -4.00 -8.70
N GLU A 38 32.18 -5.12 -8.59
CA GLU A 38 31.63 -6.47 -8.75
C GLU A 38 30.47 -6.77 -7.77
N VAL A 39 30.55 -6.26 -6.54
CA VAL A 39 29.47 -6.41 -5.56
C VAL A 39 28.26 -5.59 -5.99
N TYR A 40 28.45 -4.36 -6.48
CA TYR A 40 27.34 -3.54 -6.99
C TYR A 40 26.67 -4.17 -8.21
N GLU A 41 27.43 -4.76 -9.14
CA GLU A 41 26.88 -5.48 -10.29
C GLU A 41 26.05 -6.70 -9.84
N SER A 42 26.53 -7.46 -8.86
CA SER A 42 25.75 -8.54 -8.25
C SER A 42 24.45 -8.03 -7.60
N LEU A 43 24.50 -6.87 -6.94
CA LEU A 43 23.32 -6.24 -6.34
C LEU A 43 22.32 -5.77 -7.38
N LYS A 44 22.75 -5.17 -8.50
CA LYS A 44 21.88 -4.78 -9.61
C LYS A 44 21.11 -5.99 -10.14
N ALA A 45 21.82 -7.10 -10.40
CA ALA A 45 21.20 -8.33 -10.88
C ALA A 45 20.17 -8.92 -9.91
N ARG A 46 20.42 -8.84 -8.59
CA ARG A 46 19.48 -9.30 -7.55
C ARG A 46 18.27 -8.37 -7.42
N ALA A 47 18.49 -7.06 -7.45
CA ALA A 47 17.44 -6.05 -7.39
C ALA A 47 16.47 -6.15 -8.57
N GLY A 48 16.97 -6.54 -9.75
CA GLY A 48 16.18 -6.89 -10.93
C GLY A 48 15.27 -8.11 -10.76
N ARG A 49 15.11 -8.69 -9.57
CA ARG A 49 14.10 -9.72 -9.27
C ARG A 49 13.20 -9.35 -8.10
N ALA A 50 13.45 -8.23 -7.42
CA ALA A 50 12.66 -7.79 -6.28
C ALA A 50 11.49 -6.89 -6.72
N ASP A 51 10.37 -6.99 -6.02
CA ASP A 51 9.20 -6.12 -6.21
C ASP A 51 9.43 -4.71 -5.61
N LEU A 52 10.26 -4.63 -4.57
CA LEU A 52 10.63 -3.39 -3.88
C LEU A 52 12.09 -3.46 -3.41
N VAL A 53 12.84 -2.39 -3.61
CA VAL A 53 14.21 -2.24 -3.11
C VAL A 53 14.25 -1.18 -2.01
N ILE A 54 14.75 -1.55 -0.83
CA ILE A 54 14.93 -0.60 0.29
C ILE A 54 16.43 -0.36 0.48
N VAL A 55 16.86 0.89 0.34
CA VAL A 55 18.24 1.31 0.55
C VAL A 55 18.32 2.13 1.82
N SER A 56 18.90 1.56 2.89
CA SER A 56 19.08 2.27 4.16
C SER A 56 20.49 2.84 4.25
N VAL A 57 20.60 4.17 4.26
CA VAL A 57 21.87 4.89 4.27
C VAL A 57 22.15 5.44 5.67
N TYR A 58 23.29 5.03 6.23
CA TYR A 58 23.77 5.47 7.54
C TYR A 58 25.07 6.24 7.36
N VAL A 59 24.98 7.55 7.14
CA VAL A 59 26.16 8.42 7.14
C VAL A 59 25.99 9.44 8.26
N PRO A 60 26.75 9.33 9.36
CA PRO A 60 26.68 10.31 10.43
C PRO A 60 27.17 11.66 9.89
N PRO A 61 26.51 12.78 10.24
CA PRO A 61 27.01 14.10 9.88
C PRO A 61 28.38 14.30 10.53
N ARG A 62 29.43 14.50 9.71
CA ARG A 62 30.75 14.89 10.19
C ARG A 62 30.86 16.41 10.14
N SER A 63 30.96 17.05 11.30
CA SER A 63 31.20 18.49 11.39
C SER A 63 32.58 18.82 10.81
N GLY A 64 32.65 19.75 9.85
CA GLY A 64 33.90 20.27 9.30
C GLY A 64 34.44 19.60 8.03
N THR A 65 33.77 18.59 7.47
CA THR A 65 34.10 18.03 6.15
C THR A 65 33.09 18.49 5.13
N GLY A 66 33.56 19.23 4.11
CA GLY A 66 32.75 20.00 3.17
C GLY A 66 31.82 19.22 2.24
N GLU A 67 31.96 17.91 2.13
CA GLU A 67 31.01 17.06 1.40
C GLU A 67 30.89 15.71 2.14
N VAL A 68 29.68 15.42 2.63
CA VAL A 68 29.31 14.09 3.08
C VAL A 68 28.61 13.44 1.89
N SER A 69 29.41 12.87 0.98
CA SER A 69 28.91 12.23 -0.24
C SER A 69 28.82 10.71 -0.06
N VAL A 70 27.83 10.11 -0.72
CA VAL A 70 27.82 8.66 -0.98
C VAL A 70 28.87 8.34 -2.04
N SER A 71 29.32 7.08 -2.11
CA SER A 71 30.21 6.65 -3.18
C SER A 71 29.50 6.76 -4.54
N GLN A 72 30.25 7.02 -5.61
CA GLN A 72 29.67 7.16 -6.95
C GLN A 72 28.95 5.86 -7.38
N GLU A 73 29.49 4.70 -6.99
CA GLU A 73 28.92 3.39 -7.29
C GLU A 73 27.55 3.19 -6.63
N MET A 74 27.34 3.74 -5.42
CA MET A 74 26.04 3.73 -4.75
C MET A 74 25.05 4.64 -5.48
N ALA A 75 25.47 5.83 -5.90
CA ALA A 75 24.63 6.76 -6.65
C ALA A 75 24.21 6.14 -7.99
N ASP A 76 25.15 5.53 -8.71
CA ASP A 76 24.91 4.83 -9.98
C ASP A 76 23.99 3.62 -9.79
N PHE A 77 24.16 2.86 -8.70
CA PHE A 77 23.25 1.77 -8.33
C PHE A 77 21.82 2.29 -8.14
N ILE A 78 21.64 3.36 -7.35
CA ILE A 78 20.32 3.95 -7.06
C ILE A 78 19.68 4.47 -8.35
N ALA A 79 20.42 5.21 -9.17
CA ALA A 79 19.90 5.75 -10.42
C ALA A 79 19.48 4.63 -11.39
N THR A 80 20.33 3.60 -11.56
CA THR A 80 20.06 2.49 -12.49
C THR A 80 18.87 1.66 -12.05
N VAL A 81 18.87 1.20 -10.79
CA VAL A 81 17.83 0.30 -10.29
C VAL A 81 16.53 1.06 -10.01
N GLY A 82 16.62 2.30 -9.50
CA GLY A 82 15.47 3.13 -9.21
C GLY A 82 14.66 3.55 -10.45
N ALA A 83 15.29 3.57 -11.64
CA ALA A 83 14.60 3.79 -12.90
C ALA A 83 13.72 2.60 -13.34
N GLU A 84 14.07 1.38 -12.91
CA GLU A 84 13.40 0.14 -13.35
C GLU A 84 12.54 -0.52 -12.27
N ARG A 85 12.80 -0.20 -11.00
CA ARG A 85 12.17 -0.86 -9.85
C ARG A 85 11.67 0.15 -8.82
N PRO A 86 10.53 -0.13 -8.18
CA PRO A 86 10.13 0.60 -6.99
C PRO A 86 11.26 0.58 -5.96
N MET A 87 11.73 1.76 -5.58
CA MET A 87 12.83 1.93 -4.63
C MET A 87 12.49 2.99 -3.59
N MET A 88 12.85 2.72 -2.34
CA MET A 88 12.83 3.69 -1.26
C MET A 88 14.23 3.82 -0.65
N VAL A 89 14.79 5.02 -0.69
CA VAL A 89 16.03 5.39 0.00
C VAL A 89 15.67 5.99 1.36
N ILE A 90 16.25 5.48 2.43
CA ILE A 90 16.04 5.95 3.80
C ILE A 90 17.34 6.52 4.34
N SER A 91 17.37 7.81 4.63
CA SER A 91 18.50 8.48 5.29
C SER A 91 18.33 8.46 6.81
N PHE A 92 19.28 7.80 7.49
CA PHE A 92 19.43 7.79 8.94
C PHE A 92 20.66 8.63 9.33
N GLY A 93 20.45 9.92 9.59
CA GLY A 93 21.50 10.84 10.01
C GLY A 93 21.39 12.16 9.30
N ASN A 94 22.10 12.25 8.18
CA ASN A 94 22.29 13.47 7.45
C ASN A 94 21.19 13.70 6.39
N PRO A 95 20.34 14.74 6.51
CA PRO A 95 19.31 15.02 5.52
C PRO A 95 19.89 15.46 4.17
N TYR A 96 21.09 16.03 4.13
CA TYR A 96 21.73 16.54 2.91
C TYR A 96 22.22 15.44 1.97
N LEU A 97 22.16 14.15 2.35
CA LEU A 97 22.49 13.04 1.45
C LEU A 97 21.65 13.02 0.17
N LEU A 98 20.47 13.65 0.18
CA LEU A 98 19.61 13.80 -1.00
C LEU A 98 20.33 14.55 -2.13
N THR A 99 21.25 15.47 -1.82
CA THR A 99 21.97 16.23 -2.86
C THR A 99 22.93 15.37 -3.67
N SER A 100 23.42 14.28 -3.10
CA SER A 100 24.24 13.28 -3.79
C SER A 100 23.41 12.16 -4.43
N LEU A 101 22.09 12.14 -4.19
CA LEU A 101 21.17 11.11 -4.67
C LEU A 101 19.91 11.73 -5.30
N PRO A 102 20.04 12.70 -6.23
CA PRO A 102 18.88 13.41 -6.78
C PRO A 102 17.92 12.51 -7.57
N GLU A 103 18.44 11.43 -8.15
CA GLU A 103 17.67 10.47 -8.97
C GLU A 103 16.92 9.42 -8.13
N SER A 104 16.89 9.54 -6.80
CA SER A 104 16.15 8.58 -5.97
C SER A 104 14.63 8.71 -6.21
N PRO A 105 13.93 7.64 -6.62
CA PRO A 105 12.50 7.71 -6.93
C PRO A 105 11.61 7.87 -5.69
N GLY A 106 12.12 7.48 -4.52
CA GLY A 106 11.48 7.68 -3.22
C GLY A 106 12.54 7.90 -2.15
N TYR A 107 12.36 8.94 -1.32
CA TYR A 107 13.33 9.34 -0.30
C TYR A 107 12.65 9.65 1.04
N LEU A 108 13.13 9.03 2.12
CA LEU A 108 12.64 9.20 3.48
C LEU A 108 13.78 9.65 4.40
N ILE A 109 13.58 10.78 5.08
CA ILE A 109 14.52 11.27 6.10
C ILE A 109 14.05 10.81 7.48
N ALA A 110 14.77 9.87 8.06
CA ALA A 110 14.48 9.29 9.38
C ALA A 110 15.33 9.88 10.51
N TRP A 111 16.23 10.82 10.20
CA TRP A 111 17.09 11.61 11.11
C TRP A 111 18.08 10.83 11.97
N GLY A 112 17.62 9.94 12.85
CA GLY A 112 18.48 9.27 13.83
C GLY A 112 18.79 7.83 13.42
N SER A 113 20.01 7.35 13.71
CA SER A 113 20.36 5.94 13.52
C SER A 113 19.89 5.04 14.68
N HIS A 114 19.15 5.58 15.64
CA HIS A 114 18.65 4.84 16.80
C HIS A 114 17.50 3.90 16.43
N ALA A 115 17.34 2.81 17.20
CA ALA A 115 16.29 1.82 16.99
C ALA A 115 14.88 2.45 16.92
N VAL A 116 14.62 3.51 17.70
CA VAL A 116 13.33 4.22 17.67
C VAL A 116 13.02 4.83 16.30
N SER A 117 14.02 5.44 15.66
CA SER A 117 13.91 6.05 14.32
C SER A 117 13.81 4.99 13.24
N GLN A 118 14.59 3.90 13.36
CA GLN A 118 14.52 2.77 12.44
C GLN A 118 13.14 2.10 12.47
N ASN A 119 12.64 1.80 13.67
CA ASN A 119 11.31 1.19 13.86
C ASN A 119 10.21 2.12 13.33
N ALA A 120 10.28 3.42 13.60
CA ALA A 120 9.31 4.39 13.08
C ALA A 120 9.34 4.45 11.55
N ALA A 121 10.52 4.47 10.93
CA ALA A 121 10.67 4.49 9.47
C ALA A 121 10.10 3.23 8.82
N VAL A 122 10.38 2.05 9.39
CA VAL A 122 9.83 0.78 8.90
C VAL A 122 8.31 0.76 9.05
N ARG A 123 7.77 1.12 10.22
CA ARG A 123 6.32 1.20 10.44
C ARG A 123 5.66 2.14 9.43
N ALA A 124 6.25 3.31 9.20
CA ALA A 124 5.73 4.28 8.24
C ALA A 124 5.79 3.77 6.79
N LEU A 125 6.89 3.13 6.39
CA LEU A 125 7.06 2.57 5.05
C LEU A 125 5.99 1.51 4.71
N PHE A 126 5.61 0.70 5.71
CA PHE A 126 4.56 -0.31 5.57
C PHE A 126 3.17 0.18 6.00
N GLY A 127 2.97 1.50 6.13
CA GLY A 127 1.67 2.09 6.42
C GLY A 127 1.15 1.92 7.85
N GLN A 128 1.89 1.30 8.76
CA GLN A 128 1.51 1.13 10.19
C GLN A 128 1.64 2.41 11.03
N ALA A 129 2.18 3.47 10.44
CA ALA A 129 2.27 4.80 11.04
C ALA A 129 2.12 5.85 9.94
N GLY A 130 1.41 6.94 10.25
CA GLY A 130 1.31 8.06 9.33
C GLY A 130 2.64 8.80 9.17
N ILE A 131 2.87 9.35 7.99
CA ILE A 131 3.97 10.26 7.69
C ILE A 131 3.41 11.68 7.73
N SER A 132 3.91 12.50 8.64
CA SER A 132 3.50 13.90 8.79
C SER A 132 4.68 14.85 9.04
N GLY A 133 5.92 14.32 9.05
CA GLY A 133 7.13 15.11 9.27
C GLY A 133 7.28 16.23 8.24
N ARG A 134 7.88 17.34 8.68
CA ARG A 134 8.30 18.47 7.84
C ARG A 134 9.76 18.77 8.10
N LEU A 135 10.45 19.25 7.08
CA LEU A 135 11.85 19.63 7.16
C LEU A 135 12.03 20.84 8.09
N PRO A 136 12.88 20.76 9.12
CA PRO A 136 13.25 21.90 9.96
C PRO A 136 14.38 22.74 9.36
N VAL A 137 14.93 22.32 8.21
CA VAL A 137 16.05 22.96 7.49
C VAL A 137 15.77 22.91 5.99
N SER A 138 16.36 23.82 5.20
CA SER A 138 16.32 23.71 3.75
C SER A 138 17.37 22.71 3.24
N ILE A 139 17.09 22.08 2.09
CA ILE A 139 17.99 21.20 1.34
C ILE A 139 18.04 21.71 -0.11
N PRO A 140 18.81 22.78 -0.40
CA PRO A 140 18.91 23.31 -1.75
C PRO A 140 19.60 22.33 -2.72
N PRO A 141 19.23 22.33 -4.02
CA PRO A 141 18.17 23.12 -4.65
C PRO A 141 16.76 22.50 -4.54
N PHE A 142 16.59 21.39 -3.82
CA PHE A 142 15.40 20.53 -3.95
C PHE A 142 14.24 20.93 -3.04
N HIS A 143 14.52 21.33 -1.80
CA HIS A 143 13.48 21.53 -0.77
C HIS A 143 13.76 22.71 0.14
N ASP A 144 12.67 23.38 0.51
CA ASP A 144 12.67 24.49 1.47
C ASP A 144 12.35 24.01 2.89
N ILE A 145 12.59 24.89 3.85
CA ILE A 145 12.15 24.65 5.23
C ILE A 145 10.62 24.49 5.27
N GLY A 146 10.15 23.49 6.00
CA GLY A 146 8.73 23.18 6.13
C GLY A 146 8.20 22.22 5.07
N ASP A 147 9.01 21.80 4.08
CA ASP A 147 8.59 20.80 3.09
C ASP A 147 8.44 19.40 3.70
N GLY A 148 7.48 18.62 3.20
CA GLY A 148 7.29 17.24 3.58
C GLY A 148 5.94 16.69 3.14
N LEU A 149 5.92 15.41 2.75
CA LEU A 149 4.69 14.73 2.35
C LEU A 149 3.84 14.33 3.56
N SER A 150 2.53 14.33 3.37
CA SER A 150 1.58 13.76 4.34
C SER A 150 0.96 12.48 3.80
N ARG A 151 1.02 11.42 4.61
CA ARG A 151 0.39 10.13 4.34
C ARG A 151 -0.24 9.63 5.63
N SER A 152 -1.53 9.32 5.61
CA SER A 152 -2.18 8.64 6.73
C SER A 152 -1.64 7.22 6.86
N ALA A 153 -1.66 6.69 8.09
CA ALA A 153 -1.49 5.25 8.27
C ALA A 153 -2.58 4.51 7.49
N LEU A 154 -2.26 3.31 6.99
CA LEU A 154 -3.27 2.33 6.66
C LEU A 154 -4.05 2.03 7.95
N PRO A 155 -5.38 1.83 7.87
CA PRO A 155 -6.13 1.37 9.03
C PRO A 155 -5.48 0.07 9.53
N ASP A 156 -5.22 -0.08 10.83
CA ASP A 156 -4.91 -1.44 11.30
C ASP A 156 -6.11 -2.32 10.92
N PRO A 157 -5.89 -3.59 10.54
CA PRO A 157 -7.00 -4.54 10.36
C PRO A 157 -7.94 -4.57 11.58
N VAL A 158 -7.43 -4.14 12.74
CA VAL A 158 -8.11 -4.10 14.04
C VAL A 158 -8.67 -2.71 14.40
N ASP A 159 -8.22 -1.61 13.79
CA ASP A 159 -8.75 -0.25 14.07
C ASP A 159 -10.06 0.04 13.32
N VAL A 160 -10.59 -1.00 12.67
CA VAL A 160 -11.92 -1.02 12.11
C VAL A 160 -12.92 -1.10 13.26
N ALA A 161 -13.56 0.03 13.58
CA ALA A 161 -14.45 0.17 14.72
C ALA A 161 -15.47 -0.98 14.77
N GLN A 162 -15.41 -1.79 15.84
CA GLN A 162 -16.31 -2.91 16.04
C GLN A 162 -17.73 -2.40 16.27
N SER A 163 -18.71 -2.94 15.55
CA SER A 163 -20.10 -2.70 15.89
C SER A 163 -20.43 -3.35 17.23
N SER A 164 -21.19 -2.66 18.08
CA SER A 164 -21.74 -3.21 19.33
C SER A 164 -22.72 -4.38 19.12
N LEU A 165 -23.09 -4.65 17.86
CA LEU A 165 -23.94 -5.78 17.45
C LEU A 165 -23.15 -7.08 17.23
N GLU A 166 -21.81 -7.03 17.18
CA GLU A 166 -20.96 -8.21 17.01
C GLU A 166 -20.97 -9.11 18.25
N VAL A 167 -20.92 -10.42 18.02
CA VAL A 167 -20.70 -11.45 19.05
C VAL A 167 -19.40 -12.18 18.77
N ASP A 168 -18.85 -12.83 19.79
CA ASP A 168 -17.66 -13.67 19.63
C ASP A 168 -17.92 -14.77 18.57
N PRO A 169 -17.13 -14.84 17.48
CA PRO A 169 -17.24 -15.86 16.45
C PRO A 169 -17.27 -17.29 16.99
N ALA A 170 -16.51 -17.57 18.06
CA ALA A 170 -16.43 -18.90 18.64
C ALA A 170 -17.79 -19.37 19.19
N THR A 171 -18.63 -18.45 19.67
CA THR A 171 -19.97 -18.76 20.22
C THR A 171 -20.95 -19.27 19.17
N VAL A 172 -20.67 -19.01 17.89
CA VAL A 172 -21.42 -19.55 16.76
C VAL A 172 -20.58 -20.50 15.90
N GLY A 173 -19.48 -21.02 16.45
CA GLY A 173 -18.61 -22.01 15.80
C GLY A 173 -17.84 -21.48 14.58
N MET A 174 -17.51 -20.19 14.57
CA MET A 174 -16.67 -19.57 13.54
C MET A 174 -15.28 -19.24 14.09
N ASP A 175 -14.28 -19.27 13.21
CA ASP A 175 -12.88 -19.00 13.55
C ASP A 175 -12.58 -17.49 13.49
N ALA A 176 -12.15 -16.93 14.62
CA ALA A 176 -11.78 -15.52 14.71
C ALA A 176 -10.55 -15.17 13.87
N ALA A 177 -9.59 -16.09 13.70
CA ALA A 177 -8.39 -15.86 12.89
C ALA A 177 -8.75 -15.70 11.42
N ARG A 178 -9.68 -16.52 10.91
CA ARG A 178 -10.19 -16.41 9.53
C ARG A 178 -10.93 -15.10 9.28
N LEU A 179 -11.63 -14.57 10.28
CA LEU A 179 -12.27 -13.26 10.16
C LEU A 179 -11.24 -12.12 10.12
N ALA A 180 -10.13 -12.23 10.87
CA ALA A 180 -9.04 -11.28 10.79
C ALA A 180 -8.30 -11.35 9.44
N GLU A 181 -8.11 -12.55 8.88
CA GLU A 181 -7.61 -12.73 7.50
C GLU A 181 -8.53 -12.03 6.49
N LEU A 182 -9.86 -12.15 6.65
CA LEU A 182 -10.83 -11.46 5.81
C LEU A 182 -10.72 -9.93 5.93
N ASP A 183 -10.55 -9.39 7.14
CA ASP A 183 -10.34 -7.94 7.31
C ASP A 183 -9.12 -7.46 6.53
N ALA A 184 -8.01 -8.21 6.61
CA ALA A 184 -6.78 -7.89 5.90
C ALA A 184 -6.99 -7.88 4.38
N LEU A 185 -7.72 -8.87 3.84
CA LEU A 185 -8.05 -8.93 2.41
C LEU A 185 -8.91 -7.75 1.95
N VAL A 186 -9.85 -7.29 2.79
CA VAL A 186 -10.66 -6.11 2.47
C VAL A 186 -9.78 -4.86 2.43
N VAL A 187 -8.90 -4.68 3.43
CA VAL A 187 -7.97 -3.54 3.46
C VAL A 187 -7.03 -3.55 2.25
N GLU A 188 -6.51 -4.71 1.87
CA GLU A 188 -5.67 -4.89 0.67
C GLU A 188 -6.44 -4.52 -0.60
N ALA A 189 -7.66 -5.02 -0.79
CA ALA A 189 -8.47 -4.68 -1.95
C ALA A 189 -8.77 -3.17 -2.04
N LEU A 190 -8.96 -2.49 -0.91
CA LEU A 190 -9.13 -1.04 -0.88
C LEU A 190 -7.82 -0.31 -1.25
N ALA A 191 -6.67 -0.80 -0.78
CA ALA A 191 -5.36 -0.26 -1.16
C ALA A 191 -5.10 -0.42 -2.67
N ASP A 192 -5.56 -1.51 -3.25
CA ASP A 192 -5.53 -1.78 -4.70
C ASP A 192 -6.61 -1.02 -5.49
N SER A 193 -7.28 -0.06 -4.85
CA SER A 193 -8.29 0.81 -5.47
C SER A 193 -9.50 0.06 -6.05
N ALA A 194 -9.87 -1.09 -5.48
CA ALA A 194 -11.08 -1.80 -5.89
C ALA A 194 -12.37 -1.02 -5.56
N SER A 195 -12.33 -0.23 -4.49
CA SER A 195 -13.43 0.64 -4.01
C SER A 195 -12.84 1.72 -3.09
N PRO A 196 -13.48 2.90 -2.92
CA PRO A 196 -13.03 3.86 -1.91
C PRO A 196 -13.24 3.36 -0.47
N GLY A 197 -14.21 2.46 -0.28
CA GLY A 197 -14.52 1.83 1.00
C GLY A 197 -15.59 0.75 0.86
N ALA A 198 -15.88 0.06 1.97
CA ALA A 198 -16.83 -1.04 2.02
C ALA A 198 -17.40 -1.20 3.44
N VAL A 199 -18.55 -1.84 3.57
CA VAL A 199 -19.05 -2.35 4.86
C VAL A 199 -19.27 -3.85 4.72
N VAL A 200 -18.69 -4.63 5.65
CA VAL A 200 -18.80 -6.08 5.68
C VAL A 200 -19.66 -6.52 6.85
N ALA A 201 -20.72 -7.26 6.54
CA ALA A 201 -21.59 -7.91 7.51
C ALA A 201 -21.55 -9.44 7.33
N ILE A 202 -21.22 -10.17 8.39
CA ILE A 202 -21.20 -11.64 8.42
C ILE A 202 -22.04 -12.09 9.61
N ALA A 203 -23.03 -12.93 9.35
CA ALA A 203 -23.90 -13.48 10.37
C ALA A 203 -23.97 -15.00 10.27
N ARG A 204 -24.05 -15.66 11.44
CA ARG A 204 -24.34 -17.09 11.54
C ARG A 204 -25.32 -17.35 12.68
N HIS A 205 -26.31 -18.21 12.44
CA HIS A 205 -27.37 -18.50 13.40
C HIS A 205 -28.09 -17.24 13.92
N GLY A 206 -28.31 -16.26 13.04
CA GLY A 206 -28.98 -14.99 13.38
C GLY A 206 -28.16 -14.05 14.26
N ARG A 207 -26.86 -14.32 14.48
CA ARG A 207 -25.95 -13.47 15.24
C ARG A 207 -24.87 -12.91 14.32
N LEU A 208 -24.59 -11.62 14.43
CA LEU A 208 -23.52 -10.96 13.68
C LEU A 208 -22.18 -11.29 14.33
N VAL A 209 -21.24 -11.85 13.56
CA VAL A 209 -19.85 -12.08 13.99
C VAL A 209 -18.89 -11.04 13.40
N ARG A 210 -19.38 -10.28 12.43
CA ARG A 210 -18.69 -9.16 11.79
C ARG A 210 -19.71 -8.16 11.30
N LEU A 211 -19.53 -6.88 11.63
CA LEU A 211 -20.26 -5.75 11.06
C LEU A 211 -19.37 -4.51 11.18
N ARG A 212 -18.66 -4.19 10.10
CA ARG A 212 -17.58 -3.19 10.11
C ARG A 212 -17.50 -2.42 8.81
N GLY A 213 -17.13 -1.15 8.90
CA GLY A 213 -16.87 -0.28 7.74
C GLY A 213 -15.38 -0.02 7.53
N TYR A 214 -14.92 -0.06 6.29
CA TYR A 214 -13.53 0.01 5.87
C TYR A 214 -13.37 1.14 4.84
N GLY A 215 -12.31 1.93 4.94
CA GLY A 215 -12.05 3.02 3.99
C GLY A 215 -13.04 4.18 4.09
N LYS A 216 -13.40 4.77 2.95
CA LYS A 216 -14.22 5.98 2.83
C LYS A 216 -15.49 5.75 2.00
N LEU A 217 -16.46 6.63 2.14
CA LEU A 217 -17.70 6.58 1.35
C LEU A 217 -17.51 6.93 -0.13
N ASP A 218 -16.42 7.64 -0.45
CA ASP A 218 -16.11 8.12 -1.80
C ASP A 218 -14.59 8.35 -1.95
N TRP A 219 -14.12 8.45 -3.19
CA TRP A 219 -12.71 8.69 -3.53
C TRP A 219 -12.19 10.06 -3.09
N SER A 220 -13.08 11.03 -2.83
CA SER A 220 -12.65 12.37 -2.44
C SER A 220 -11.90 12.38 -1.11
N VAL A 221 -10.89 13.26 -1.02
CA VAL A 221 -10.06 13.39 0.19
C VAL A 221 -10.92 13.81 1.39
N SER A 222 -11.94 14.64 1.16
CA SER A 222 -12.90 15.10 2.16
C SER A 222 -14.01 14.10 2.49
N SER A 223 -14.08 12.95 1.82
CA SER A 223 -15.11 11.95 2.08
C SER A 223 -15.00 11.40 3.50
N GLY A 224 -16.15 11.21 4.14
CA GLY A 224 -16.27 10.58 5.45
C GLY A 224 -15.89 9.11 5.40
N SER A 225 -15.58 8.54 6.57
CA SER A 225 -15.29 7.12 6.72
C SER A 225 -16.53 6.27 6.43
N ALA A 226 -16.32 5.09 5.88
CA ALA A 226 -17.35 4.06 5.84
C ALA A 226 -17.50 3.47 7.25
N GLU A 227 -18.71 3.52 7.80
CA GLU A 227 -19.06 3.02 9.13
C GLU A 227 -20.13 1.93 9.00
N SER A 228 -20.32 1.11 10.04
CA SER A 228 -21.31 0.02 10.00
C SER A 228 -22.75 0.48 9.72
N GLY A 229 -23.06 1.75 10.01
CA GLY A 229 -24.36 2.37 9.77
C GLY A 229 -24.41 3.25 8.51
N SER A 230 -23.33 3.29 7.71
CA SER A 230 -23.29 4.09 6.50
C SER A 230 -24.33 3.61 5.49
N LEU A 231 -25.02 4.57 4.89
CA LEU A 231 -26.03 4.31 3.85
C LEU A 231 -25.35 4.29 2.48
N TYR A 232 -25.68 3.26 1.70
CA TYR A 232 -25.23 3.10 0.32
C TYR A 232 -26.45 3.06 -0.60
N ASP A 233 -26.32 3.71 -1.76
CA ASP A 233 -27.31 3.57 -2.81
C ASP A 233 -27.28 2.15 -3.39
N LEU A 234 -28.45 1.55 -3.53
CA LEU A 234 -28.59 0.27 -4.21
C LEU A 234 -28.46 0.47 -5.72
N ALA A 235 -27.23 0.40 -6.23
CA ALA A 235 -26.96 0.48 -7.65
C ALA A 235 -27.10 -0.89 -8.34
N SER A 236 -27.79 -0.92 -9.50
CA SER A 236 -27.84 -2.06 -10.43
C SER A 236 -28.44 -3.38 -9.91
N LEU A 237 -29.61 -3.32 -9.26
CA LEU A 237 -30.33 -4.52 -8.81
C LEU A 237 -30.90 -5.40 -9.95
N THR A 238 -31.03 -4.88 -11.17
CA THR A 238 -31.65 -5.62 -12.29
C THR A 238 -30.94 -6.93 -12.60
N LYS A 239 -29.61 -7.02 -12.38
CA LYS A 239 -28.85 -8.26 -12.65
C LYS A 239 -29.26 -9.34 -11.68
N VAL A 240 -29.14 -9.05 -10.38
CA VAL A 240 -29.38 -10.01 -9.30
C VAL A 240 -30.87 -10.34 -9.15
N VAL A 241 -31.73 -9.33 -9.24
CA VAL A 241 -33.18 -9.51 -9.01
C VAL A 241 -33.90 -9.94 -10.28
N GLY A 242 -33.59 -9.32 -11.41
CA GLY A 242 -34.28 -9.57 -12.67
C GLY A 242 -33.61 -10.71 -13.46
N THR A 243 -32.39 -10.46 -13.94
CA THR A 243 -31.70 -11.36 -14.87
C THR A 243 -31.39 -12.71 -14.25
N THR A 244 -30.85 -12.76 -13.03
CA THR A 244 -30.53 -14.02 -12.35
C THR A 244 -31.80 -14.82 -12.09
N THR A 245 -32.87 -14.21 -11.56
CA THR A 245 -34.14 -14.91 -11.34
C THR A 245 -34.71 -15.45 -12.65
N ALA A 246 -34.75 -14.64 -13.71
CA ALA A 246 -35.25 -15.07 -15.01
C ALA A 246 -34.39 -16.20 -15.61
N ALA A 247 -33.07 -16.11 -15.49
CA ALA A 247 -32.15 -17.16 -15.95
C ALA A 247 -32.38 -18.46 -15.18
N MET A 248 -32.51 -18.42 -13.85
CA MET A 248 -32.76 -19.63 -13.05
C MET A 248 -34.11 -20.29 -13.37
N ILE A 249 -35.16 -19.50 -13.64
CA ILE A 249 -36.45 -20.04 -14.10
C ILE A 249 -36.29 -20.75 -15.45
N LEU A 250 -35.56 -20.14 -16.40
CA LEU A 250 -35.32 -20.76 -17.70
C LEU A 250 -34.48 -22.05 -17.60
N VAL A 251 -33.55 -22.12 -16.64
CA VAL A 251 -32.79 -23.33 -16.33
C VAL A 251 -33.70 -24.42 -15.78
N GLU A 252 -34.58 -24.08 -14.84
CA GLU A 252 -35.57 -25.03 -14.29
C GLU A 252 -36.55 -25.54 -15.37
N GLU A 253 -36.96 -24.69 -16.31
CA GLU A 253 -37.79 -25.06 -17.46
C GLU A 253 -37.04 -25.88 -18.53
N GLY A 254 -35.72 -26.10 -18.37
CA GLY A 254 -34.88 -26.80 -19.36
C GLY A 254 -34.68 -26.00 -20.66
N ARG A 255 -34.87 -24.68 -20.62
CA ARG A 255 -34.81 -23.77 -21.77
C ARG A 255 -33.51 -22.96 -21.83
N LEU A 256 -32.73 -22.99 -20.76
CA LEU A 256 -31.39 -22.42 -20.68
C LEU A 256 -30.47 -23.44 -20.02
N ASP A 257 -29.39 -23.81 -20.70
CA ASP A 257 -28.33 -24.64 -20.14
C ASP A 257 -27.16 -23.72 -19.79
N LEU A 258 -26.77 -23.68 -18.51
CA LEU A 258 -25.67 -22.84 -18.03
C LEU A 258 -24.28 -23.43 -18.35
N ASP A 259 -24.22 -24.73 -18.62
CA ASP A 259 -22.98 -25.46 -18.89
C ASP A 259 -22.73 -25.62 -20.40
N ALA A 260 -23.70 -25.23 -21.23
CA ALA A 260 -23.51 -25.12 -22.67
C ALA A 260 -22.55 -23.95 -23.00
N PRO A 261 -21.55 -24.16 -23.89
CA PRO A 261 -20.51 -23.18 -24.20
C PRO A 261 -21.02 -21.90 -24.88
#